data_AF-A0A6M1NKB5-F1
#
_entry.id   AF-A0A6M1NKB5-F1
#
_cell.length_a   1.000
_cell.length_b   1.000
_cell.length_c   1.000
_cell.angle_alpha   90.00
_cell.angle_beta   90.00
_cell.angle_gamma   90.00
#
_symmetry.space_group_name_H-M   'P 1'
#
loop_
_entity.id
_entity.type
_entity.pdbx_description
1 polymer ?
#
loop_
_entity_poly.entity_id
_entity_poly.type
_entity_poly.pdbx_seq_one_letter_code
_entity_poly.pdbx_strand_id
1 'polypeptide(L)'
;MTKKIIIAMVLFAVSVCYVQPVLAQRGEGNKKYWEKRREAEKKRNEYYRERDKKREEYARERYKKAGEYHRERDKKEAEYYREAAKRDREYRKERRKHSLPRWARSHRYDARHHVYFRDYRTFYDPYRGGYVYLDGRNWTFSSGIPSFLINVDLGRANIRVVRDIPIERHPEDFYDDYDEDYWDD
;
A
#
# COMPACT_ATOMS: atom_id res chain seq x y z
N MET A 1 -37.82 79.18 -71.56
CA MET A 1 -37.49 78.10 -70.61
C MET A 1 -36.54 78.64 -69.57
N THR A 2 -37.01 78.73 -68.34
CA THR A 2 -36.47 79.59 -67.28
C THR A 2 -35.32 78.90 -66.54
N LYS A 3 -34.26 79.65 -66.25
CA LYS A 3 -33.04 79.27 -65.49
C LYS A 3 -33.33 78.49 -64.18
N LYS A 4 -34.55 78.58 -63.65
CA LYS A 4 -35.02 77.85 -62.46
C LYS A 4 -35.10 76.33 -62.66
N ILE A 5 -35.37 75.85 -63.88
CA ILE A 5 -35.45 74.40 -64.19
C ILE A 5 -34.06 73.77 -64.23
N ILE A 6 -33.06 74.48 -64.76
CA ILE A 6 -31.68 74.00 -64.83
C ILE A 6 -31.06 73.91 -63.42
N ILE A 7 -31.32 74.90 -62.55
CA ILE A 7 -30.82 74.88 -61.16
C ILE A 7 -31.46 73.72 -60.36
N ALA A 8 -32.74 73.42 -60.60
CA ALA A 8 -33.41 72.30 -59.94
C ALA A 8 -32.85 70.93 -60.37
N MET A 9 -32.45 70.77 -61.64
CA MET A 9 -31.82 69.52 -62.12
C MET A 9 -30.38 69.33 -61.61
N VAL A 10 -29.60 70.41 -61.47
CA VAL A 10 -28.24 70.35 -60.92
C VAL A 10 -28.27 69.99 -59.42
N LEU A 11 -29.24 70.52 -58.66
CA LEU A 11 -29.40 70.16 -57.25
C LEU A 11 -29.87 68.71 -57.04
N PHE A 12 -30.70 68.18 -57.95
CA PHE A 12 -31.13 66.79 -57.89
C PHE A 12 -29.98 65.80 -58.21
N ALA A 13 -29.16 66.10 -59.21
CA ALA A 13 -28.01 65.27 -59.58
C ALA A 13 -26.92 65.21 -58.50
N VAL A 14 -26.67 66.33 -57.79
CA VAL A 14 -25.72 66.35 -56.66
C VAL A 14 -26.27 65.57 -55.46
N SER A 15 -27.59 65.53 -55.23
CA SER A 15 -28.17 64.75 -54.13
C SER A 15 -28.07 63.23 -54.35
N VAL A 16 -28.19 62.75 -55.60
CA VAL A 16 -28.18 61.31 -55.90
C VAL A 16 -26.76 60.71 -55.84
N CYS A 17 -25.72 61.50 -56.13
CA CYS A 17 -24.33 61.02 -56.08
C CYS A 17 -23.71 60.98 -54.67
N TYR A 18 -24.28 61.68 -53.66
CA TYR A 18 -23.74 61.67 -52.30
C TYR A 18 -24.25 60.51 -51.41
N VAL A 19 -25.21 59.70 -51.87
CA VAL A 19 -25.80 58.62 -51.05
C VAL A 19 -25.06 57.28 -51.19
N GLN A 20 -24.04 57.19 -52.05
CA GLN A 20 -23.38 55.91 -52.37
C GLN A 20 -22.20 55.44 -51.50
N PRO A 21 -21.60 56.16 -50.52
CA PRO A 21 -20.62 55.51 -49.62
C PRO A 21 -21.20 54.92 -48.33
N VAL A 22 -22.40 55.32 -47.90
CA VAL A 22 -22.90 55.00 -46.54
C VAL A 22 -23.38 53.55 -46.41
N LEU A 23 -23.79 52.90 -47.51
CA LEU A 23 -24.22 51.50 -47.50
C LEU A 23 -23.05 50.51 -47.70
N ALA A 24 -21.96 50.92 -48.34
CA ALA A 24 -20.77 50.07 -48.52
C ALA A 24 -19.95 49.92 -47.23
N GLN A 25 -19.85 50.98 -46.41
CA GLN A 25 -19.17 50.93 -45.11
C GLN A 25 -19.91 50.11 -44.03
N ARG A 26 -21.21 49.86 -44.21
CA ARG A 26 -22.04 49.16 -43.21
C ARG A 26 -21.94 47.63 -43.28
N GLY A 27 -21.56 47.06 -44.44
CA GLY A 27 -21.36 45.62 -44.63
C GLY A 27 -19.95 45.13 -44.29
N GLU A 28 -18.93 45.95 -44.54
CA GLU A 28 -17.52 45.62 -44.32
C GLU A 28 -17.16 45.49 -42.83
N GLY A 29 -17.68 46.39 -41.99
CA GLY A 29 -17.48 46.34 -40.54
C GLY A 29 -18.04 45.06 -39.90
N ASN A 30 -19.14 44.54 -40.43
CA ASN A 30 -19.76 43.31 -39.96
C ASN A 30 -18.93 42.08 -40.39
N LYS A 31 -18.45 42.05 -41.65
CA LYS A 31 -17.61 40.95 -42.16
C LYS A 31 -16.28 40.83 -41.41
N LYS A 32 -15.60 41.96 -41.17
CA LYS A 32 -14.34 42.03 -40.40
C LYS A 32 -14.55 41.63 -38.93
N TYR A 33 -15.69 41.97 -38.34
CA TYR A 33 -16.08 41.52 -37.00
C TYR A 33 -16.24 40.00 -36.93
N TRP A 34 -16.97 39.39 -37.88
CA TRP A 34 -17.17 37.95 -37.93
C TRP A 34 -15.87 37.16 -38.20
N GLU A 35 -14.97 37.68 -39.04
CA GLU A 35 -13.64 37.08 -39.26
C GLU A 35 -12.79 37.08 -37.99
N LYS A 36 -12.68 38.23 -37.31
CA LYS A 36 -11.92 38.37 -36.06
C LYS A 36 -12.45 37.43 -34.97
N ARG A 37 -13.77 37.28 -34.90
CA ARG A 37 -14.42 36.36 -33.96
C ARG A 37 -14.15 34.89 -34.32
N ARG A 38 -14.14 34.54 -35.61
CA ARG A 38 -13.83 33.18 -36.09
C ARG A 38 -12.37 32.80 -35.83
N GLU A 39 -11.43 33.73 -35.97
CA GLU A 39 -10.03 33.53 -35.58
C GLU A 39 -9.86 33.37 -34.07
N ALA A 40 -10.52 34.21 -33.28
CA ALA A 40 -10.51 34.10 -31.82
C ALA A 40 -11.08 32.76 -31.35
N GLU A 41 -12.14 32.28 -32.01
CA GLU A 41 -12.74 30.98 -31.73
C GLU A 41 -11.84 29.81 -32.15
N LYS A 42 -11.15 29.91 -33.30
CA LYS A 42 -10.11 28.93 -33.68
C LYS A 42 -9.01 28.85 -32.64
N LYS A 43 -8.45 29.99 -32.22
CA LYS A 43 -7.40 30.04 -31.18
C LYS A 43 -7.88 29.48 -29.85
N ARG A 44 -9.13 29.79 -29.46
CA ARG A 44 -9.76 29.27 -28.24
C ARG A 44 -9.94 27.76 -28.30
N ASN A 45 -10.43 27.24 -29.41
CA ASN A 45 -10.60 25.79 -29.61
C ASN A 45 -9.26 25.07 -29.65
N GLU A 46 -8.24 25.64 -30.27
CA GLU A 46 -6.88 25.10 -30.27
C GLU A 46 -6.29 25.05 -28.86
N TYR A 47 -6.45 26.12 -28.09
CA TYR A 47 -6.06 26.17 -26.67
C TYR A 47 -6.74 25.08 -25.84
N TYR A 48 -8.07 24.93 -25.94
CA TYR A 48 -8.79 23.89 -25.21
C TYR A 48 -8.35 22.49 -25.66
N ARG A 49 -8.14 22.28 -26.96
CA ARG A 49 -7.68 20.99 -27.49
C ARG A 49 -6.29 20.62 -26.97
N GLU A 50 -5.36 21.58 -26.90
CA GLU A 50 -4.02 21.32 -26.36
C GLU A 50 -4.06 21.07 -24.85
N ARG A 51 -4.86 21.85 -24.12
CA ARG A 51 -5.08 21.66 -22.68
C ARG A 51 -5.66 20.28 -22.36
N ASP A 52 -6.66 19.85 -23.12
CA ASP A 52 -7.31 18.55 -22.91
C ASP A 52 -6.36 17.40 -23.22
N LYS A 53 -5.55 17.51 -24.29
CA LYS A 53 -4.47 16.55 -24.58
C LYS A 53 -3.49 16.42 -23.40
N LYS A 54 -2.99 17.53 -22.86
CA LYS A 54 -2.08 17.53 -21.70
C LYS A 54 -2.74 16.92 -20.46
N ARG A 55 -4.03 17.20 -20.24
CA ARG A 55 -4.79 16.63 -19.12
C ARG A 55 -4.99 15.12 -19.28
N GLU A 56 -5.29 14.65 -20.48
CA GLU A 56 -5.39 13.22 -20.78
C GLU A 56 -4.06 12.50 -20.61
N GLU A 57 -2.96 13.09 -21.09
CA GLU A 57 -1.62 12.56 -20.93
C GLU A 57 -1.26 12.40 -19.44
N TYR A 58 -1.46 13.47 -18.66
CA TYR A 58 -1.25 13.45 -17.20
C TYR A 58 -2.13 12.40 -16.50
N ALA A 59 -3.40 12.28 -16.91
CA ALA A 59 -4.31 11.28 -16.36
C ALA A 59 -3.83 9.85 -16.69
N ARG A 60 -3.38 9.60 -17.92
CA ARG A 60 -2.84 8.30 -18.35
C ARG A 60 -1.57 7.95 -17.58
N GLU A 61 -0.66 8.90 -17.41
CA GLU A 61 0.57 8.71 -16.65
C GLU A 61 0.26 8.37 -15.18
N ARG A 62 -0.66 9.12 -14.56
CA ARG A 62 -1.12 8.85 -13.19
C ARG A 62 -1.75 7.47 -13.05
N TYR A 63 -2.58 7.05 -14.01
CA TYR A 63 -3.18 5.72 -14.03
C TYR A 63 -2.14 4.61 -14.17
N LYS A 64 -1.16 4.78 -15.06
CA LYS A 64 -0.06 3.82 -15.22
C LYS A 64 0.74 3.69 -13.92
N LYS A 65 1.13 4.82 -13.33
CA LYS A 65 1.90 4.85 -12.08
C LYS A 65 1.14 4.22 -10.91
N ALA A 66 -0.15 4.52 -10.76
CA ALA A 66 -0.99 3.87 -9.77
C ALA A 66 -1.12 2.36 -10.00
N GLY A 67 -1.30 1.96 -11.27
CA GLY A 67 -1.36 0.54 -11.64
C GLY A 67 -0.06 -0.20 -11.35
N GLU A 68 1.10 0.40 -11.61
CA GLU A 68 2.42 -0.15 -11.26
C GLU A 68 2.59 -0.29 -9.75
N TYR A 69 2.24 0.76 -8.99
CA TYR A 69 2.29 0.74 -7.52
C TYR A 69 1.44 -0.40 -6.93
N HIS A 70 0.18 -0.55 -7.38
CA HIS A 70 -0.67 -1.63 -6.91
C HIS A 70 -0.14 -3.01 -7.28
N ARG A 71 0.34 -3.19 -8.52
CA ARG A 71 0.97 -4.47 -8.93
C ARG A 71 2.19 -4.82 -8.08
N GLU A 72 3.05 -3.85 -7.77
CA GLU A 72 4.23 -4.09 -6.95
C GLU A 72 3.84 -4.46 -5.51
N ARG A 73 2.88 -3.74 -4.93
CA ARG A 73 2.33 -4.04 -3.61
C ARG A 73 1.74 -5.44 -3.56
N ASP A 74 0.89 -5.79 -4.52
CA ASP A 74 0.23 -7.10 -4.56
C ASP A 74 1.25 -8.23 -4.78
N LYS A 75 2.32 -8.00 -5.54
CA LYS A 75 3.45 -8.95 -5.66
C LYS A 75 4.16 -9.15 -4.32
N LYS A 76 4.51 -8.08 -3.62
CA LYS A 76 5.17 -8.14 -2.30
C LYS A 76 4.28 -8.85 -1.27
N GLU A 77 2.99 -8.56 -1.27
CA GLU A 77 2.02 -9.21 -0.40
C GLU A 77 1.89 -10.71 -0.73
N ALA A 78 1.77 -11.06 -2.01
CA ALA A 78 1.74 -12.46 -2.44
C ALA A 78 3.04 -13.21 -2.08
N GLU A 79 4.20 -12.56 -2.18
CA GLU A 79 5.48 -13.12 -1.78
C GLU A 79 5.53 -13.37 -0.27
N TYR A 80 5.12 -12.37 0.54
CA TYR A 80 5.02 -12.49 1.99
C TYR A 80 4.14 -13.68 2.41
N TYR A 81 2.93 -13.81 1.85
CA TYR A 81 2.04 -14.93 2.18
C TYR A 81 2.58 -16.28 1.71
N ARG A 82 3.26 -16.33 0.55
CA ARG A 82 3.92 -17.56 0.07
C ARG A 82 5.05 -17.98 1.01
N GLU A 83 5.86 -17.04 1.46
CA GLU A 83 6.94 -17.32 2.40
C GLU A 83 6.37 -17.77 3.75
N ALA A 84 5.36 -17.07 4.28
CA ALA A 84 4.68 -17.46 5.51
C ALA A 84 4.08 -18.88 5.41
N ALA A 85 3.44 -19.23 4.29
CA ALA A 85 2.90 -20.57 4.06
C ALA A 85 4.00 -21.65 3.96
N LYS A 86 5.17 -21.32 3.40
CA LYS A 86 6.34 -22.22 3.40
C LYS A 86 6.83 -22.46 4.82
N ARG A 87 6.98 -21.39 5.62
CA ARG A 87 7.38 -21.48 7.03
C ARG A 87 6.40 -22.33 7.84
N ASP A 88 5.09 -22.10 7.74
CA ASP A 88 4.09 -22.93 8.43
C ASP A 88 4.14 -24.41 7.98
N ARG A 89 4.36 -24.67 6.69
CA ARG A 89 4.53 -26.05 6.19
C ARG A 89 5.77 -26.71 6.78
N GLU A 90 6.90 -26.00 6.81
CA GLU A 90 8.16 -26.48 7.38
C GLU A 90 8.01 -26.73 8.88
N TYR A 91 7.42 -25.78 9.61
CA TYR A 91 7.07 -25.91 11.02
C TYR A 91 6.24 -27.16 11.28
N ARG A 92 5.14 -27.38 10.53
CA ARG A 92 4.30 -28.58 10.70
C ARG A 92 5.05 -29.87 10.41
N LYS A 93 5.99 -29.85 9.46
CA LYS A 93 6.83 -31.00 9.14
C LYS A 93 7.81 -31.29 10.26
N GLU A 94 8.47 -30.26 10.80
CA GLU A 94 9.43 -30.40 11.90
C GLU A 94 8.73 -30.88 13.18
N ARG A 95 7.63 -30.23 13.56
CA ARG A 95 6.80 -30.63 14.69
C ARG A 95 6.35 -32.09 14.62
N ARG A 96 6.03 -32.60 13.43
CA ARG A 96 5.62 -34.01 13.25
C ARG A 96 6.73 -35.02 13.52
N LYS A 97 8.01 -34.61 13.46
CA LYS A 97 9.15 -35.49 13.80
C LYS A 97 9.24 -35.76 15.30
N HIS A 98 8.77 -34.80 16.10
CA HIS A 98 8.97 -34.81 17.54
C HIS A 98 7.70 -35.26 18.26
N SER A 99 7.80 -36.37 18.99
CA SER A 99 6.72 -36.83 19.86
C SER A 99 6.58 -35.91 21.08
N LEU A 100 5.36 -35.69 21.55
CA LEU A 100 5.14 -34.90 22.77
C LEU A 100 5.83 -35.56 23.98
N PRO A 101 6.47 -34.78 24.86
CA PRO A 101 7.11 -35.30 26.05
C PRO A 101 6.04 -35.82 27.03
N ARG A 102 6.41 -36.78 27.88
CA ARG A 102 5.43 -37.47 28.77
C ARG A 102 4.64 -36.50 29.67
N TRP A 103 5.28 -35.45 30.17
CA TRP A 103 4.65 -34.43 31.02
C TRP A 103 3.60 -33.59 30.28
N ALA A 104 3.64 -33.53 28.94
CA ALA A 104 2.72 -32.71 28.14
C ALA A 104 1.26 -33.08 28.41
N ARG A 105 0.97 -34.37 28.61
CA ARG A 105 -0.39 -34.84 28.90
C ARG A 105 -0.91 -34.33 30.26
N SER A 106 -0.06 -34.33 31.28
CA SER A 106 -0.41 -33.84 32.63
C SER A 106 -0.80 -32.37 32.60
N HIS A 107 -0.17 -31.60 31.72
CA HIS A 107 -0.39 -30.16 31.57
C HIS A 107 -1.35 -29.79 30.42
N ARG A 108 -1.98 -30.77 29.76
CA ARG A 108 -2.85 -30.57 28.59
C ARG A 108 -2.18 -29.75 27.47
N TYR A 109 -0.87 -29.89 27.34
CA TYR A 109 -0.04 -29.15 26.40
C TYR A 109 -0.09 -29.76 24.98
N ASP A 110 -0.13 -28.90 23.97
CA ASP A 110 -0.42 -29.27 22.57
C ASP A 110 0.71 -28.95 21.57
N ALA A 111 1.89 -28.57 22.06
CA ALA A 111 3.07 -28.18 21.26
C ALA A 111 2.90 -26.94 20.38
N ARG A 112 1.92 -26.06 20.66
CA ARG A 112 1.77 -24.80 19.91
C ARG A 112 2.64 -23.66 20.41
N HIS A 113 3.13 -23.76 21.63
CA HIS A 113 3.82 -22.68 22.34
C HIS A 113 5.04 -23.22 23.04
N HIS A 114 6.04 -22.37 23.28
CA HIS A 114 7.12 -22.73 24.18
C HIS A 114 6.59 -22.95 25.60
N VAL A 115 7.26 -23.77 26.38
CA VAL A 115 6.94 -23.96 27.80
C VAL A 115 8.16 -23.61 28.62
N TYR A 116 7.99 -22.80 29.65
CA TYR A 116 9.04 -22.47 30.60
C TYR A 116 8.77 -23.18 31.92
N PHE A 117 9.75 -23.98 32.36
CA PHE A 117 9.79 -24.63 33.66
C PHE A 117 10.48 -23.70 34.65
N ARG A 118 9.69 -22.93 35.41
CA ARG A 118 10.20 -21.84 36.25
C ARG A 118 11.21 -22.32 37.28
N ASP A 119 10.88 -23.39 38.00
CA ASP A 119 11.72 -23.96 39.07
C ASP A 119 13.08 -24.48 38.56
N TYR A 120 13.22 -24.67 37.25
CA TYR A 120 14.40 -25.27 36.63
C TYR A 120 15.06 -24.39 35.57
N ARG A 121 14.58 -23.14 35.38
CA ARG A 121 15.08 -22.20 34.37
C ARG A 121 15.30 -22.84 33.00
N THR A 122 14.34 -23.65 32.59
CA THR A 122 14.44 -24.51 31.40
C THR A 122 13.22 -24.29 30.53
N PHE A 123 13.43 -24.04 29.24
CA PHE A 123 12.37 -24.12 28.25
C PHE A 123 12.23 -25.52 27.67
N TYR A 124 11.02 -25.89 27.28
CA TYR A 124 10.79 -26.87 26.25
C TYR A 124 10.45 -26.17 24.94
N ASP A 125 11.26 -26.46 23.94
CA ASP A 125 11.14 -25.98 22.58
C ASP A 125 10.51 -27.07 21.71
N PRO A 126 9.22 -26.94 21.36
CA PRO A 126 8.54 -27.93 20.54
C PRO A 126 8.92 -27.85 19.05
N TYR A 127 9.55 -26.77 18.60
CA TYR A 127 10.05 -26.65 17.23
C TYR A 127 11.31 -27.48 17.04
N ARG A 128 12.27 -27.36 17.96
CA ARG A 128 13.47 -28.22 17.99
C ARG A 128 13.23 -29.59 18.64
N GLY A 129 12.11 -29.78 19.33
CA GLY A 129 11.72 -31.03 19.97
C GLY A 129 12.55 -31.39 21.19
N GLY A 130 12.94 -30.40 22.00
CA GLY A 130 13.88 -30.60 23.08
C GLY A 130 13.82 -29.53 24.17
N TYR A 131 14.81 -29.57 25.05
CA TYR A 131 14.93 -28.68 26.19
C TYR A 131 16.05 -27.68 25.95
N VAL A 132 15.81 -26.44 26.37
CA VAL A 132 16.78 -25.36 26.33
C VAL A 132 16.95 -24.88 27.76
N TYR A 133 18.14 -24.99 28.31
CA TYR A 133 18.38 -24.71 29.72
C TYR A 133 19.66 -23.89 29.89
N LEU A 134 19.70 -23.15 30.98
CA LEU A 134 20.86 -22.36 31.34
C LEU A 134 21.90 -23.27 32.01
N ASP A 135 23.05 -23.46 31.36
CA ASP A 135 24.23 -24.13 31.92
C ASP A 135 25.27 -23.07 32.27
N GLY A 136 25.32 -22.72 33.56
CA GLY A 136 26.10 -21.58 34.04
C GLY A 136 25.55 -20.25 33.49
N ARG A 137 26.20 -19.71 32.45
CA ARG A 137 25.78 -18.47 31.76
C ARG A 137 25.39 -18.69 30.29
N ASN A 138 25.42 -19.93 29.83
CA ASN A 138 25.19 -20.26 28.42
C ASN A 138 23.89 -21.02 28.26
N TRP A 139 23.12 -20.67 27.23
CA TRP A 139 21.97 -21.45 26.82
C TRP A 139 22.41 -22.69 26.07
N THR A 140 21.97 -23.85 26.55
CA THR A 140 22.30 -25.16 25.98
C THR A 140 21.03 -25.87 25.54
N PHE A 141 21.04 -26.38 24.31
CA PHE A 141 19.97 -27.21 23.78
C PHE A 141 20.28 -28.70 23.95
N SER A 142 19.26 -29.47 24.33
CA SER A 142 19.30 -30.93 24.37
C SER A 142 18.01 -31.50 23.78
N SER A 143 18.12 -32.44 22.84
CA SER A 143 16.95 -33.18 22.33
C SER A 143 16.37 -34.17 23.34
N GLY A 144 17.16 -34.60 24.32
CA GLY A 144 16.72 -35.45 25.43
C GLY A 144 16.45 -34.65 26.71
N ILE A 145 15.83 -35.29 27.70
CA ILE A 145 15.66 -34.72 29.05
C ILE A 145 17.06 -34.46 29.65
N PRO A 146 17.41 -33.21 30.02
CA PRO A 146 18.66 -32.89 30.68
C PRO A 146 18.88 -33.71 31.95
N SER A 147 20.13 -34.03 32.27
CA SER A 147 20.48 -34.94 33.38
C SER A 147 19.90 -34.48 34.73
N PHE A 148 19.91 -33.18 35.00
CA PHE A 148 19.34 -32.60 36.23
C PHE A 148 17.81 -32.70 36.31
N LEU A 149 17.12 -33.01 35.21
CA LEU A 149 15.67 -33.20 35.15
C LEU A 149 15.24 -34.68 35.15
N ILE A 150 16.15 -35.65 35.04
CA ILE A 150 15.81 -37.07 34.89
C ILE A 150 14.97 -37.60 36.07
N ASN A 151 15.22 -37.10 37.28
CA ASN A 151 14.53 -37.52 38.50
C ASN A 151 13.45 -36.52 38.97
N VAL A 152 13.11 -35.55 38.13
CA VAL A 152 12.09 -34.54 38.42
C VAL A 152 10.73 -34.99 37.87
N ASP A 153 9.68 -34.85 38.67
CA ASP A 153 8.31 -35.01 38.17
C ASP A 153 7.85 -33.77 37.41
N LEU A 154 8.24 -33.68 36.14
CA LEU A 154 7.83 -32.60 35.24
C LEU A 154 6.31 -32.54 35.02
N GLY A 155 5.57 -33.61 35.33
CA GLY A 155 4.11 -33.63 35.28
C GLY A 155 3.46 -32.82 36.40
N ARG A 156 4.20 -32.49 37.45
CA ARG A 156 3.78 -31.64 38.58
C ARG A 156 4.58 -30.34 38.70
N ALA A 157 5.59 -30.14 37.86
CA ALA A 157 6.41 -28.94 37.85
C ALA A 157 5.57 -27.68 37.56
N ASN A 158 6.02 -26.55 38.11
CA ASN A 158 5.44 -25.25 37.80
C ASN A 158 5.82 -24.84 36.38
N ILE A 159 4.86 -24.92 35.46
CA ILE A 159 5.08 -24.55 34.06
C ILE A 159 4.34 -23.28 33.68
N ARG A 160 4.94 -22.50 32.78
CA ARG A 160 4.30 -21.39 32.09
C ARG A 160 4.28 -21.66 30.59
N VAL A 161 3.11 -21.53 29.98
CA VAL A 161 2.98 -21.58 28.52
C VAL A 161 3.30 -20.20 27.96
N VAL A 162 4.35 -20.12 27.15
CA VAL A 162 4.86 -18.87 26.59
C VAL A 162 4.19 -18.59 25.25
N ARG A 163 3.22 -17.66 25.26
CA ARG A 163 2.36 -17.37 24.10
C ARG A 163 2.89 -16.28 23.18
N ASP A 164 3.77 -15.44 23.70
CA ASP A 164 4.20 -14.22 23.03
C ASP A 164 5.44 -14.44 22.15
N ILE A 165 6.12 -15.58 22.31
CA ILE A 165 7.23 -16.01 21.46
C ILE A 165 6.69 -16.88 20.32
N PRO A 166 6.86 -16.47 19.05
CA PRO A 166 6.57 -17.32 17.90
C PRO A 166 7.31 -18.65 18.01
N ILE A 167 6.66 -19.73 17.62
CA ILE A 167 7.19 -21.09 17.84
C ILE A 167 8.48 -21.37 17.05
N GLU A 168 8.72 -20.65 15.95
CA GLU A 168 9.92 -20.76 15.13
C GLU A 168 11.12 -19.97 15.69
N ARG A 169 10.89 -19.19 16.76
CA ARG A 169 11.93 -18.43 17.44
C ARG A 169 12.49 -19.21 18.62
N HIS A 170 13.76 -18.97 18.89
CA HIS A 170 14.48 -19.57 19.99
C HIS A 170 14.02 -18.93 21.30
N PRO A 171 13.44 -19.70 22.25
CA PRO A 171 12.90 -19.12 23.48
C PRO A 171 13.97 -18.47 24.36
N GLU A 172 15.23 -18.94 24.26
CA GLU A 172 16.37 -18.38 24.98
C GLU A 172 16.65 -16.90 24.65
N ASP A 173 16.30 -16.45 23.45
CA ASP A 173 16.51 -15.05 23.02
C ASP A 173 15.62 -14.06 23.79
N PHE A 174 14.60 -14.56 24.50
CA PHE A 174 13.60 -13.77 25.21
C PHE A 174 13.61 -14.03 26.72
N TYR A 175 14.64 -14.69 27.23
CA TYR A 175 14.68 -15.14 28.62
C TYR A 175 14.46 -14.01 29.64
N ASP A 176 15.03 -12.83 29.39
CA ASP A 176 14.93 -11.67 30.28
C ASP A 176 13.46 -11.24 30.53
N ASP A 177 12.54 -11.56 29.62
CA ASP A 177 11.10 -11.31 29.80
C ASP A 177 10.44 -12.26 30.82
N TYR A 178 11.13 -13.34 31.22
CA TYR A 178 10.61 -14.43 32.06
C TYR A 178 11.43 -14.72 33.34
N ASP A 179 12.66 -14.22 33.49
CA ASP A 179 13.59 -14.50 34.62
C ASP A 179 13.36 -13.70 35.93
N GLU A 180 12.09 -13.40 36.26
CA GLU A 180 11.66 -12.84 37.56
C GLU A 180 12.02 -11.36 37.85
N ASP A 181 10.95 -10.56 38.03
CA ASP A 181 10.79 -9.36 38.87
C ASP A 181 9.63 -8.46 38.38
N TYR A 182 9.07 -8.72 37.19
CA TYR A 182 8.04 -7.85 36.60
C TYR A 182 6.57 -8.27 36.86
N TRP A 183 6.31 -9.43 37.48
CA TRP A 183 4.95 -9.99 37.53
C TRP A 183 4.58 -10.67 38.86
N ASP A 184 5.10 -10.17 40.00
CA ASP A 184 4.48 -10.41 41.30
C ASP A 184 3.29 -9.45 41.47
N ASP A 185 2.13 -9.85 40.96
CA ASP A 185 0.79 -9.34 41.32
C ASP A 185 -0.05 -10.46 41.93
#